data_AF-A0A2V7GGW4-F1
#
_entry.id   AF-A0A2V7GGW4-F1
#
_cell.length_a   1.000
_cell.length_b   1.000
_cell.length_c   1.000
_cell.angle_alpha   90.00
_cell.angle_beta   90.00
_cell.angle_gamma   90.00
#
_symmetry.space_group_name_H-M   'P 1'
#
loop_
_entity.id
_entity.type
_entity.pdbx_description
1 polymer ?
#
loop_
_entity_poly.entity_id
_entity_poly.type
_entity_poly.pdbx_seq_one_letter_code
_entity_poly.pdbx_strand_id
1 'polypeptide(L)' 'MYSPTLIDHFRNPRNAGMMRDPDGVGEGEYEACMDLARFYLRVRDGRVVEAR' A
#
# COMPACT_ATOMS: atom_id res chain seq x y z
N MET A 1 18.75 12.13 -10.80
CA MET A 1 18.04 11.14 -11.62
C MET A 1 17.44 10.09 -10.69
N TYR A 2 16.25 9.57 -10.96
CA TYR A 2 15.63 8.56 -10.09
C TYR A 2 16.38 7.23 -10.14
N SER A 3 16.40 6.51 -9.00
CA SER A 3 17.09 5.22 -8.92
C SER A 3 16.36 4.16 -9.74
N PRO A 4 17.08 3.15 -10.26
CA PRO A 4 16.46 2.00 -10.93
C PRO A 4 15.40 1.32 -10.06
N THR A 5 15.66 1.21 -8.75
CA THR A 5 14.72 0.65 -7.76
C THR A 5 13.41 1.43 -7.72
N LEU A 6 13.46 2.76 -7.65
CA LEU A 6 12.25 3.58 -7.62
C LEU A 6 11.42 3.39 -8.89
N ILE A 7 12.07 3.43 -10.05
CA ILE A 7 11.41 3.28 -11.34
C ILE A 7 10.75 1.90 -11.46
N ASP A 8 11.41 0.84 -10.98
CA ASP A 8 10.84 -0.50 -10.98
C ASP A 8 9.59 -0.60 -10.09
N HIS A 9 9.65 -0.10 -8.84
CA HIS A 9 8.48 -0.12 -7.95
C HIS A 9 7.31 0.72 -8.47
N PHE A 10 7.60 1.86 -9.11
CA PHE A 10 6.58 2.71 -9.71
C PHE A 10 5.86 2.02 -10.88
N ARG A 11 6.61 1.30 -11.73
CA ARG A 11 6.05 0.59 -12.90
C ARG A 11 5.41 -0.75 -12.55
N ASN A 12 5.93 -1.41 -11.51
CA ASN A 12 5.55 -2.76 -11.08
C ASN A 12 5.16 -2.76 -9.59
N PRO A 13 4.01 -2.15 -9.22
CA PRO A 13 3.58 -2.13 -7.84
C PRO A 13 3.21 -3.54 -7.37
N ARG A 14 3.92 -4.05 -6.36
CA ARG A 14 3.86 -5.46 -5.93
C ARG A 14 2.68 -5.78 -5.01
N ASN A 15 2.17 -4.77 -4.33
CA ASN A 15 1.10 -4.89 -3.35
C ASN A 15 -0.15 -4.08 -3.72
N ALA A 16 -0.18 -3.40 -4.86
CA ALA A 16 -1.34 -2.60 -5.23
C ALA A 16 -2.59 -3.47 -5.47
N GLY A 17 -3.74 -2.88 -5.14
CA GLY A 17 -5.06 -3.45 -5.40
C GLY A 17 -5.95 -3.46 -4.16
N MET A 18 -7.17 -3.94 -4.36
CA MET A 18 -8.14 -4.12 -3.28
C MET A 18 -7.90 -5.45 -2.57
N MET A 19 -8.13 -5.50 -1.26
CA MET A 19 -8.22 -6.75 -0.51
C MET A 19 -9.68 -7.05 -0.20
N ARG A 20 -10.12 -8.29 -0.44
CA ARG A 20 -11.44 -8.76 0.00
C ARG A 20 -11.36 -9.16 1.47
N ASP A 21 -12.32 -8.69 2.26
CA ASP A 21 -12.45 -8.95 3.70
C ASP A 21 -11.14 -8.71 4.47
N PRO A 22 -10.61 -7.47 4.47
CA PRO A 22 -9.44 -7.10 5.26
C PRO A 22 -9.80 -7.03 6.75
N ASP A 23 -8.82 -7.33 7.61
CA ASP A 23 -8.99 -7.16 9.06
C ASP A 23 -8.85 -5.69 9.46
N GLY A 24 -8.14 -4.89 8.66
CA GLY A 24 -7.97 -3.45 8.86
C GLY A 24 -7.86 -2.67 7.55
N VAL A 25 -8.42 -1.46 7.55
CA VAL A 25 -8.33 -0.49 6.45
C VAL A 25 -7.88 0.84 7.02
N GLY A 26 -6.86 1.45 6.39
CA GLY A 26 -6.38 2.78 6.73
C GLY A 26 -6.28 3.66 5.49
N GLU A 27 -6.59 4.95 5.62
CA GLU A 27 -6.47 5.93 4.55
C GLU A 27 -5.73 7.15 5.06
N GLY A 28 -4.83 7.68 4.22
CA GLY A 28 -4.09 8.90 4.50
C GLY A 28 -3.99 9.74 3.24
N GLU A 29 -4.12 11.06 3.42
CA GLU A 29 -4.05 12.06 2.36
C GLU A 29 -2.96 13.08 2.67
N TYR A 30 -2.24 13.52 1.63
CA TYR A 30 -1.36 14.67 1.67
C TYR A 30 -1.84 15.70 0.63
N GLU A 31 -2.70 16.61 1.10
CA GLU A 31 -3.45 17.57 0.27
C GLU A 31 -2.55 18.40 -0.66
N ALA A 32 -1.36 18.79 -0.20
CA ALA A 32 -0.46 19.66 -0.96
C ALA A 32 0.02 19.02 -2.29
N CYS A 33 0.15 17.70 -2.34
CA CYS A 33 0.49 16.97 -3.56
C CYS A 33 -0.69 16.16 -4.14
N MET A 34 -1.85 16.19 -3.49
CA MET A 34 -3.01 15.35 -3.78
C MET A 34 -2.68 13.85 -3.74
N ASP A 35 -1.74 13.47 -2.87
CA ASP A 35 -1.41 12.06 -2.68
C ASP A 35 -2.44 11.42 -1.76
N LEU A 36 -3.10 10.37 -2.25
CA LEU A 36 -4.02 9.55 -1.48
C LEU A 36 -3.49 8.12 -1.45
N ALA A 37 -3.30 7.58 -0.25
CA ALA A 37 -2.96 6.18 -0.07
C ALA A 37 -3.99 5.51 0.82
N ARG A 38 -4.48 4.34 0.38
CA ARG A 38 -5.31 3.45 1.17
C ARG A 38 -4.60 2.11 1.31
N PHE A 39 -4.55 1.62 2.54
CA PHE A 39 -3.90 0.37 2.90
C PHE A 39 -4.92 -0.63 3.43
N TYR A 40 -4.74 -1.89 3.06
CA TYR A 40 -5.50 -3.02 3.56
C TYR A 40 -4.57 -4.00 4.26
N LEU A 41 -4.93 -4.44 5.47
CA LEU A 41 -4.15 -5.36 6.26
C LEU A 41 -4.94 -6.62 6.59
N ARG A 42 -4.26 -7.77 6.50
CA ARG A 42 -4.67 -9.03 7.12
C ARG A 42 -3.71 -9.36 8.25
N VAL A 43 -4.24 -9.64 9.43
CA VAL A 43 -3.46 -9.86 10.65
C VAL A 43 -3.78 -11.22 11.25
N ARG A 44 -2.75 -11.99 11.60
CA ARG A 44 -2.88 -13.26 12.32
C ARG A 44 -1.86 -13.27 13.45
N ASP A 45 -2.31 -13.64 14.65
CA ASP A 45 -1.45 -13.76 15.85
C ASP A 45 -0.57 -12.52 16.10
N GLY A 46 -1.16 -11.33 15.90
CA GLY A 46 -0.47 -10.05 16.06
C GLY A 46 0.55 -9.71 14.96
N ARG A 47 0.57 -10.43 13.84
CA ARG A 47 1.45 -10.16 12.69
C ARG A 47 0.65 -9.87 11.42
N VAL A 48 1.12 -8.89 10.64
CA VAL A 48 0.61 -8.65 9.28
C VAL A 48 1.07 -9.80 8.39
N VAL A 49 0.12 -10.54 7.82
CA VAL A 49 0.37 -11.66 6.91
C VAL A 49 0.10 -11.29 5.45
N GLU A 50 -0.67 -10.22 5.20
CA GLU A 50 -0.86 -9.63 3.88
C GLU A 50 -1.08 -8.13 4.02
N ALA A 51 -0.47 -7.36 3.11
CA ALA A 51 -0.68 -5.93 2.97
C ALA A 51 -0.93 -5.60 1.49
N ARG A 52 -1.93 -4.75 1.24
CA ARG A 52 -2.20 -4.16 -0.07
C ARG A 52 -2.22 -2.65 0.06
#